data_AF-A0A503DIH1-F1
#
_entry.id   AF-A0A503DIH1-F1
#
_cell.length_a   1.000
_cell.length_b   1.000
_cell.length_c   1.000
_cell.angle_alpha   90.00
_cell.angle_beta   90.00
_cell.angle_gamma   90.00
#
_symmetry.space_group_name_H-M   'P 1'
#
loop_
_entity.id
_entity.type
_entity.pdbx_description
1 polymer ?
#
loop_
_entity_poly.entity_id
_entity_poly.type
_entity_poly.pdbx_seq_one_letter_code
_entity_poly.pdbx_strand_id
1 'polypeptide(L)'
;MIAITLPRRAVAGRLGMSRRSFTRNFHETMGTSFISWLSDQRLTLAQHHLEASNRSLEQIALDAGFGSAVTFRTQFLDRFGVSPSQWRRSFRGAGASQWLGAIR
;
A
#
# COMPACT_ATOMS: atom_id res chain seq x y z
N MET A 1 -2.64 9.04 10.29
CA MET A 1 -2.30 7.60 10.22
C MET A 1 -3.49 6.63 10.42
N ILE A 2 -4.68 7.04 10.88
CA ILE A 2 -5.80 6.12 11.22
C ILE A 2 -6.58 5.58 10.00
N ALA A 3 -6.48 6.20 8.81
CA ALA A 3 -7.32 5.87 7.66
C ALA A 3 -6.90 4.61 6.87
N ILE A 4 -5.63 4.19 6.95
CA ILE A 4 -5.06 3.17 6.04
C ILE A 4 -5.36 1.74 6.54
N THR A 5 -5.46 1.54 7.85
CA THR A 5 -5.66 0.23 8.49
C THR A 5 -7.13 -0.21 8.55
N LEU A 6 -8.09 0.71 8.36
CA LEU A 6 -9.51 0.39 8.55
C LEU A 6 -10.16 -0.15 7.26
N PRO A 7 -11.05 -1.16 7.37
CA PRO A 7 -11.83 -1.63 6.24
C PRO A 7 -12.74 -0.51 5.71
N ARG A 8 -12.92 -0.44 4.39
CA ARG A 8 -13.68 0.57 3.61
C ARG A 8 -15.01 1.05 4.23
N ARG A 9 -15.70 0.21 5.00
CA ARG A 9 -16.96 0.57 5.68
C ARG A 9 -16.75 1.45 6.92
N ALA A 10 -15.65 1.27 7.64
CA ALA A 10 -15.35 2.00 8.87
C ALA A 10 -14.92 3.46 8.61
N VAL A 11 -14.25 3.73 7.47
CA VAL A 11 -13.85 5.10 7.09
C VAL A 11 -15.07 5.99 6.78
N ALA A 12 -16.08 5.45 6.10
CA ALA A 12 -17.30 6.19 5.78
C ALA A 12 -18.11 6.57 7.03
N GLY A 13 -18.21 5.68 8.02
CA GLY A 13 -18.89 5.96 9.28
C GLY A 13 -18.18 7.02 10.14
N ARG A 14 -16.84 7.06 10.09
CA ARG A 14 -16.03 7.99 10.90
C ARG A 14 -16.05 9.44 10.40
N LEU A 15 -16.51 9.68 9.17
CA LEU A 15 -16.53 11.00 8.52
C LEU A 15 -17.93 11.61 8.40
N GLY A 16 -18.98 10.94 8.90
CA GLY A 16 -20.36 11.46 8.88
C GLY A 16 -20.93 11.68 7.46
N MET A 17 -20.29 11.15 6.42
CA MET A 17 -20.66 11.36 5.01
C MET A 17 -21.16 10.07 4.37
N SER A 18 -22.15 10.18 3.48
CA SER A 18 -22.53 9.05 2.62
C SER A 18 -21.37 8.67 1.69
N ARG A 19 -21.20 7.37 1.42
CA ARG A 19 -20.15 6.82 0.54
C ARG A 19 -20.02 7.56 -0.80
N ARG A 20 -21.14 8.04 -1.35
CA ARG A 20 -21.19 8.70 -2.66
C ARG A 20 -20.61 10.12 -2.60
N SER A 21 -20.94 10.87 -1.55
CA SER A 21 -20.37 12.22 -1.33
C SER A 21 -18.89 12.16 -1.02
N PHE A 22 -18.46 11.19 -0.20
CA PHE A 22 -17.05 10.97 0.10
C PHE A 22 -16.24 10.63 -1.15
N THR A 23 -16.74 9.73 -2.00
CA THR A 23 -16.02 9.30 -3.21
C THR A 23 -15.88 10.45 -4.22
N ARG A 24 -16.93 11.27 -4.38
CA ARG A 24 -16.90 12.44 -5.27
C ARG A 24 -15.94 13.51 -4.75
N ASN A 25 -16.09 13.92 -3.49
CA ASN A 25 -15.23 14.93 -2.88
C ASN A 25 -13.75 14.49 -2.85
N PHE A 26 -13.50 13.21 -2.59
CA PHE A 26 -12.16 12.64 -2.62
C PHE A 26 -11.55 12.70 -4.02
N HIS A 27 -12.32 12.33 -5.05
CA HIS A 27 -11.86 12.44 -6.44
C HIS A 27 -11.61 13.89 -6.87
N GLU A 28 -12.49 14.81 -6.47
CA GLU A 28 -12.34 16.25 -6.74
C GLU A 28 -11.11 16.86 -6.03
N THR A 29 -10.75 16.35 -4.84
CA THR A 29 -9.60 16.85 -4.07
C THR A 29 -8.28 16.19 -4.47
N MET A 30 -8.28 14.88 -4.76
CA MET A 30 -7.08 14.06 -4.97
C MET A 30 -6.87 13.63 -6.43
N GLY A 31 -7.81 13.91 -7.33
CA GLY A 31 -7.73 13.54 -8.75
C GLY A 31 -7.80 12.04 -9.03
N THR A 32 -8.01 11.20 -8.02
CA THR A 32 -8.07 9.73 -8.15
C THR A 32 -9.19 9.14 -7.28
N SER A 33 -9.59 7.91 -7.60
CA SER A 33 -10.57 7.19 -6.79
C SER A 33 -9.98 6.83 -5.43
N PHE A 34 -10.80 6.94 -4.38
CA PHE A 34 -10.41 6.55 -3.02
C PHE A 34 -9.90 5.10 -2.93
N ILE A 35 -10.43 4.20 -3.76
CA ILE A 35 -9.99 2.80 -3.79
C ILE A 35 -8.56 2.68 -4.34
N SER A 36 -8.28 3.36 -5.45
CA SER A 36 -6.92 3.37 -6.04
C SER A 36 -5.93 4.02 -5.08
N TRP A 37 -6.29 5.16 -4.48
CA TRP A 37 -5.46 5.83 -3.48
C TRP A 37 -5.21 4.94 -2.26
N LEU A 38 -6.25 4.28 -1.73
CA LEU A 38 -6.10 3.41 -0.56
C LEU A 38 -5.21 2.21 -0.88
N SER A 39 -5.33 1.61 -2.06
CA SER A 39 -4.43 0.55 -2.50
C SER A 39 -2.98 1.03 -2.56
N ASP A 40 -2.74 2.22 -3.12
CA ASP A 40 -1.39 2.80 -3.19
C ASP A 40 -0.81 3.05 -1.79
N GLN A 41 -1.58 3.64 -0.88
CA GLN A 41 -1.15 3.86 0.50
C GLN A 41 -0.82 2.56 1.24
N ARG A 42 -1.59 1.49 1.00
CA ARG A 42 -1.32 0.17 1.58
C ARG A 42 -0.03 -0.44 1.01
N LEU A 43 0.23 -0.24 -0.28
CA LEU A 43 1.46 -0.68 -0.92
C LEU A 43 2.69 0.07 -0.37
N THR A 44 2.60 1.39 -0.17
CA THR A 44 3.63 2.19 0.50
C THR A 44 3.88 1.72 1.94
N LEU A 45 2.83 1.41 2.70
CA LEU A 45 2.98 0.88 4.05
C LEU A 45 3.68 -0.48 4.05
N ALA A 46 3.30 -1.38 3.13
CA ALA A 46 3.95 -2.66 2.97
C ALA A 46 5.43 -2.52 2.58
N GLN A 47 5.76 -1.56 1.72
CA GLN A 47 7.15 -1.22 1.37
C GLN A 47 7.96 -0.84 2.62
N HIS A 48 7.46 0.07 3.45
CA HIS A 48 8.12 0.43 4.71
C HIS A 48 8.34 -0.79 5.62
N HIS A 49 7.38 -1.70 5.70
CA HIS A 49 7.54 -2.93 6.48
C HIS A 49 8.57 -3.90 5.87
N LEU A 50 8.68 -3.96 4.54
CA LEU A 50 9.69 -4.78 3.86
C LEU A 50 11.11 -4.26 4.10
N GLU A 51 11.27 -2.94 4.20
CA GLU A 51 12.54 -2.26 4.43
C GLU A 51 12.94 -2.29 5.91
N ALA A 52 11.99 -2.03 6.81
CA ALA A 52 12.25 -1.90 8.24
C ALA A 52 12.21 -3.23 9.03
N SER A 53 11.71 -4.33 8.44
CA SER A 53 11.50 -5.57 9.20
C SER A 53 11.82 -6.87 8.44
N ASN A 54 12.04 -7.93 9.21
CA ASN A 54 12.22 -9.30 8.71
C ASN A 54 10.95 -10.15 8.79
N ARG A 55 9.78 -9.53 8.95
CA ARG A 55 8.49 -10.23 9.06
C ARG A 55 8.19 -11.03 7.80
N SER A 56 7.37 -12.09 7.94
CA SER A 56 6.93 -12.86 6.77
C SER A 56 6.09 -12.01 5.82
N LEU A 57 6.01 -12.39 4.55
CA LEU A 57 5.21 -11.64 3.58
C LEU A 57 3.72 -11.70 3.92
N GLU A 58 3.30 -12.80 4.54
CA GLU A 58 1.96 -13.02 5.05
C GLU A 58 1.63 -12.03 6.16
N GLN A 59 2.53 -11.82 7.12
CA GLN A 59 2.35 -10.83 8.19
C GLN A 59 2.30 -9.41 7.64
N ILE A 60 3.21 -9.06 6.73
CA ILE A 60 3.23 -7.72 6.13
C ILE A 60 1.96 -7.46 5.33
N ALA A 61 1.44 -8.46 4.60
CA ALA A 61 0.19 -8.33 3.89
C ALA A 61 -0.98 -8.01 4.84
N LEU A 62 -1.06 -8.70 5.97
CA LEU A 62 -2.10 -8.46 6.99
C LEU A 62 -1.95 -7.08 7.64
N ASP A 63 -0.73 -6.70 8.03
CA ASP A 63 -0.41 -5.41 8.65
C ASP A 63 -0.76 -4.23 7.71
N ALA A 64 -0.49 -4.40 6.41
CA ALA A 64 -0.83 -3.43 5.38
C ALA A 64 -2.32 -3.49 4.94
N GLY A 65 -3.14 -4.36 5.55
CA GLY A 65 -4.58 -4.42 5.30
C GLY A 65 -4.99 -5.15 4.02
N PHE A 66 -4.12 -6.00 3.47
CA PHE A 66 -4.47 -6.95 2.41
C PHE A 66 -5.18 -8.17 2.99
N GLY A 67 -6.21 -8.65 2.30
CA GLY A 67 -6.94 -9.85 2.72
C GLY A 67 -6.18 -11.16 2.51
N SER A 68 -5.12 -11.15 1.68
CA SER A 68 -4.25 -12.30 1.48
C SER A 68 -2.86 -11.87 1.00
N ALA A 69 -1.86 -12.72 1.27
CA ALA A 69 -0.50 -12.54 0.76
C ALA A 69 -0.44 -12.65 -0.77
N VAL A 70 -1.35 -13.42 -1.40
CA VAL A 70 -1.42 -13.56 -2.86
C VAL A 70 -1.83 -12.24 -3.49
N THR A 71 -2.93 -11.65 -3.02
CA THR A 71 -3.41 -10.35 -3.51
C THR A 71 -2.37 -9.26 -3.32
N PHE A 72 -1.69 -9.25 -2.17
CA PHE A 72 -0.58 -8.34 -1.91
C PHE A 72 0.54 -8.48 -2.95
N ARG A 73 1.03 -9.71 -3.20
CA ARG A 73 2.12 -9.95 -4.16
C ARG A 73 1.75 -9.49 -5.57
N THR A 74 0.52 -9.79 -6.03
CA THR A 74 0.05 -9.37 -7.35
C THR A 74 -0.01 -7.85 -7.45
N GLN A 75 -0.68 -7.17 -6.51
CA GLN A 75 -0.79 -5.70 -6.56
C GLN A 75 0.56 -5.00 -6.40
N PHE A 76 1.47 -5.58 -5.60
CA PHE A 76 2.82 -5.04 -5.44
C PHE A 76 3.63 -5.18 -6.73
N LEU A 77 3.56 -6.34 -7.39
CA LEU A 77 4.21 -6.54 -8.68
C LEU A 77 3.64 -5.61 -9.76
N ASP A 78 2.31 -5.48 -9.82
CA ASP A 78 1.64 -4.61 -10.79
C ASP A 78 2.03 -3.13 -10.62
N ARG A 79 2.25 -2.70 -9.36
CA ARG A 79 2.59 -1.31 -9.03
C ARG A 79 4.08 -0.99 -9.18
N PHE A 80 4.96 -1.87 -8.70
CA PHE A 80 6.40 -1.60 -8.59
C PHE A 80 7.25 -2.38 -9.60
N GLY A 81 6.65 -3.28 -10.39
CA GLY A 81 7.35 -4.09 -11.39
C GLY A 81 8.25 -5.19 -10.82
N VAL A 82 8.37 -5.31 -9.50
CA VAL A 82 9.20 -6.33 -8.83
C VAL A 82 8.44 -7.00 -7.69
N SER A 83 8.76 -8.27 -7.41
CA SER A 83 8.10 -8.98 -6.32
C SER A 83 8.55 -8.47 -4.94
N PRO A 84 7.70 -8.55 -3.90
CA PRO A 84 8.08 -8.17 -2.53
C PRO A 84 9.35 -8.86 -2.00
N SER A 85 9.58 -10.12 -2.38
CA SER A 85 10.78 -10.87 -2.02
C SER A 85 12.03 -10.32 -2.69
N GLN A 86 11.93 -9.96 -3.98
CA GLN A 86 13.03 -9.33 -4.71
C GLN A 86 13.30 -7.93 -4.19
N TRP A 87 12.25 -7.13 -3.94
CA TRP A 87 12.37 -5.81 -3.30
C TRP A 87 13.18 -5.90 -2.01
N ARG A 88 12.78 -6.81 -1.11
CA ARG A 88 13.46 -7.04 0.16
C ARG A 88 14.91 -7.50 -0.01
N ARG A 89 15.19 -8.32 -1.02
CA ARG A 89 16.56 -8.80 -1.32
C ARG A 89 17.42 -7.68 -1.87
N SER A 90 16.90 -6.83 -2.75
CA SER A 90 17.61 -5.68 -3.31
C SER A 90 18.04 -4.72 -2.21
N PHE A 91 17.16 -4.42 -1.26
CA PHE A 91 17.48 -3.55 -0.12
C PHE A 91 18.47 -4.17 0.89
N ARG A 92 18.59 -5.50 0.93
CA ARG A 92 19.50 -6.20 1.85
C ARG A 92 20.84 -6.62 1.23
N GLY A 93 20.90 -6.80 -0.09
CA GLY A 93 22.05 -7.36 -0.80
C GLY A 93 22.84 -6.38 -1.65
N ALA A 94 22.26 -5.24 -2.01
CA ALA A 94 22.94 -4.19 -2.76
C ALA A 94 22.64 -2.84 -2.09
N GLY A 95 23.65 -1.98 -1.97
CA GLY A 95 23.48 -0.64 -1.42
C GLY A 95 22.22 0.02 -1.96
N ALA A 96 21.30 0.41 -1.06
CA ALA A 96 20.04 1.08 -1.38
C ALA A 96 20.23 2.35 -2.24
N SER A 97 21.46 2.83 -2.37
CA SER A 97 21.91 3.90 -3.26
C SER A 97 21.78 3.58 -4.76
N GLN A 98 21.83 2.31 -5.19
CA GLN A 98 21.81 1.94 -6.62
C GLN A 98 20.39 1.93 -7.22
N TRP A 99 19.38 1.48 -6.47
CA TRP A 99 18.01 1.32 -6.99
C TRP A 99 17.18 2.61 -6.90
N LEU A 100 17.47 3.49 -5.93
CA LEU A 100 16.81 4.80 -5.80
C LEU A 100 17.16 5.79 -6.93
N GLY A 101 18.25 5.55 -7.68
CA GLY A 101 18.62 6.36 -8.84
C GLY A 101 17.83 6.05 -10.12
N ALA A 102 17.18 4.89 -10.20
CA ALA A 102 16.50 4.42 -11.42
C ALA A 102 14.98 4.75 -11.46
N ILE A 103 14.43 5.30 -10.37
CA ILE A 103 12.99 5.59 -10.21
C ILE A 103 12.71 7.10 -10.19
N ARG A 104 13.69 7.94 -10.53
CA ARG A 104 13.50 9.40 -10.64
C ARG A 104 13.21 9.83 -12.07
#